data_AF-A0A368GG52-F1
#
_entry.id   AF-A0A368GG52-F1
#
_cell.length_a   1.000
_cell.length_b   1.000
_cell.length_c   1.000
_cell.angle_alpha   90.00
_cell.angle_beta   90.00
_cell.angle_gamma   90.00
#
_symmetry.space_group_name_H-M   'P 1'
#
loop_
_entity.id
_entity.type
_entity.pdbx_description
1 polymer ?
#
loop_
_entity_poly.entity_id
_entity_poly.type
_entity_poly.pdbx_seq_one_letter_code
_entity_poly.pdbx_strand_id
1 'polypeptide(L)'
;MLAASPRDERDVLNEKADNILHGFKLNWMNLRDAESGRVLWQSTEDMADPNQVHEAHVPKSILKCRTVSREINFTSTEKIDKFRLEQRVFLKENIIEGREFQPHSRETTLSCRI
;
A
#
# COMPACT_ATOMS: atom_id res chain seq x y z
N MET A 1 -14.97 -2.24 45.24
CA MET A 1 -14.75 -2.63 43.83
C MET A 1 -14.54 -1.34 43.05
N LEU A 2 -13.34 -1.08 42.53
CA LEU A 2 -13.10 0.08 41.68
C LEU A 2 -13.64 -0.25 40.29
N ALA A 3 -14.65 0.49 39.82
CA ALA A 3 -15.09 0.40 38.44
C ALA A 3 -13.95 0.89 37.55
N ALA A 4 -13.55 0.10 36.55
CA ALA A 4 -12.59 0.55 35.55
C ALA A 4 -13.16 1.78 34.84
N SER A 5 -12.36 2.85 34.74
CA SER A 5 -12.74 4.06 33.99
C SER A 5 -13.11 3.69 32.55
N PRO A 6 -14.08 4.37 31.93
CA PRO A 6 -14.41 4.15 30.52
C PRO A 6 -13.16 4.34 29.67
N ARG A 7 -12.82 3.34 28.84
CA ARG A 7 -11.70 3.45 27.90
C ARG A 7 -12.02 4.54 26.86
N ASP A 8 -11.06 5.42 26.58
CA ASP A 8 -11.18 6.45 25.55
C ASP A 8 -11.34 5.78 24.18
N GLU A 9 -12.28 6.24 23.36
CA GLU A 9 -12.49 5.71 22.00
C GLU A 9 -11.23 5.80 21.13
N ARG A 10 -10.37 6.79 21.39
CA ARG A 10 -9.08 6.96 20.70
C ARG A 10 -8.11 5.81 20.99
N ASP A 11 -8.11 5.30 22.20
CA ASP A 11 -7.24 4.18 22.59
C ASP A 11 -7.66 2.91 21.84
N VAL A 12 -8.97 2.68 21.71
CA VAL A 12 -9.54 1.53 20.97
C VAL A 12 -9.23 1.61 19.47
N LEU A 13 -9.27 2.81 18.89
CA LEU A 13 -8.92 3.03 17.48
C LEU A 13 -7.43 2.76 17.20
N ASN A 14 -6.55 3.19 18.11
CA ASN A 14 -5.12 2.93 18.00
C ASN A 14 -4.81 1.43 18.14
N GLU A 15 -5.41 0.73 19.11
CA GLU A 15 -5.26 -0.73 19.24
C GLU A 15 -5.67 -1.47 17.95
N LYS A 16 -6.78 -1.06 17.31
CA LYS A 16 -7.21 -1.66 16.05
C LYS A 16 -6.22 -1.39 14.91
N ALA A 17 -5.68 -0.16 14.83
CA ALA A 17 -4.70 0.19 13.82
C ALA A 17 -3.40 -0.62 13.99
N ASP A 18 -2.94 -0.77 15.24
CA ASP A 18 -1.76 -1.55 15.56
C ASP A 18 -1.94 -3.04 15.22
N ASN A 19 -3.11 -3.61 15.53
CA ASN A 19 -3.43 -4.99 15.17
C ASN A 19 -3.48 -5.20 13.64
N ILE A 20 -4.07 -4.24 12.91
CA ILE A 20 -4.07 -4.27 11.45
C ILE A 20 -2.63 -4.25 10.92
N LEU A 21 -1.81 -3.31 11.41
CA LEU A 21 -0.41 -3.19 10.98
C LEU A 21 0.39 -4.47 11.27
N HIS A 22 0.27 -5.02 12.49
CA HIS A 22 0.94 -6.26 12.87
C HIS A 22 0.52 -7.46 12.03
N GLY A 23 -0.74 -7.49 11.61
CA GLY A 23 -1.31 -8.57 10.81
C GLY A 23 -1.22 -8.33 9.30
N PHE A 24 -0.74 -7.17 8.84
CA PHE A 24 -0.67 -6.79 7.44
C PHE A 24 0.71 -7.09 6.86
N LYS A 25 0.74 -7.73 5.70
CA LYS A 25 1.98 -8.09 5.01
C LYS A 25 1.84 -7.91 3.51
N LEU A 26 2.74 -7.17 2.89
CA LEU A 26 2.86 -7.12 1.43
C LEU A 26 3.66 -8.33 0.97
N ASN A 27 3.02 -9.19 0.17
CA ASN A 27 3.62 -10.44 -0.30
C ASN A 27 4.47 -10.24 -1.55
N TRP A 28 3.97 -9.43 -2.48
CA TRP A 28 4.67 -9.05 -3.70
C TRP A 28 4.06 -7.80 -4.32
N MET A 29 4.85 -7.12 -5.15
CA MET A 29 4.41 -6.02 -5.97
C MET A 29 5.05 -6.14 -7.36
N ASN A 30 4.29 -5.80 -8.40
CA ASN A 30 4.82 -5.68 -9.75
C ASN A 30 4.39 -4.38 -10.43
N LEU A 31 5.22 -3.92 -11.37
CA LEU A 31 4.96 -2.79 -12.26
C LEU A 31 5.05 -3.31 -13.70
N ARG A 32 4.00 -3.06 -14.48
CA ARG A 32 3.88 -3.44 -15.88
C ARG A 32 3.61 -2.22 -16.74
N ASP A 33 4.09 -2.26 -17.96
CA ASP A 33 3.54 -1.38 -18.99
C ASP A 33 2.08 -1.78 -19.24
N ALA A 34 1.13 -0.85 -19.04
CA ALA A 34 -0.30 -1.16 -19.14
C ALA A 34 -0.76 -1.45 -20.58
N GLU A 35 0.02 -1.05 -21.59
CA GLU A 35 -0.32 -1.31 -23.00
C GLU A 35 0.18 -2.68 -23.46
N SER A 36 1.44 -3.01 -23.16
CA SER A 36 2.08 -4.24 -23.62
C SER A 36 1.96 -5.40 -22.62
N GLY A 37 1.63 -5.13 -21.36
CA GLY A 37 1.63 -6.11 -20.27
C GLY A 37 3.04 -6.52 -19.80
N ARG A 38 4.10 -5.96 -20.40
CA ARG A 38 5.49 -6.28 -20.08
C ARG A 38 5.81 -5.90 -18.64
N VAL A 39 6.37 -6.83 -17.87
CA VAL A 39 6.89 -6.56 -16.52
C VAL A 39 8.12 -5.67 -16.63
N LEU A 40 8.08 -4.52 -15.94
CA LEU A 40 9.17 -3.56 -15.84
C LEU A 40 9.93 -3.73 -14.53
N TRP A 41 9.23 -4.10 -13.46
CA TRP A 41 9.81 -4.31 -12.14
C TRP A 41 8.92 -5.25 -11.32
N GLN A 42 9.52 -6.03 -10.43
CA GLN A 42 8.83 -6.86 -9.47
C GLN A 42 9.67 -7.03 -8.20
N SER A 43 9.02 -7.18 -7.06
CA SER A 43 9.66 -7.52 -5.79
C SER A 43 8.73 -8.38 -4.94
N THR A 44 9.32 -9.17 -4.06
CA THR A 44 8.65 -9.93 -2.99
C THR A 44 9.01 -9.40 -1.61
N GLU A 45 9.69 -8.25 -1.54
CA GLU A 45 9.99 -7.56 -0.29
C GLU A 45 8.70 -6.99 0.30
N ASP A 46 8.56 -7.10 1.62
CA ASP A 46 7.45 -6.47 2.33
C ASP A 46 7.73 -4.98 2.50
N MET A 47 7.18 -4.18 1.58
CA MET A 47 7.34 -2.73 1.55
C MET A 47 6.28 -1.99 2.38
N ALA A 48 5.59 -2.69 3.30
CA ALA A 48 4.55 -2.11 4.15
C ALA A 48 5.05 -1.67 5.54
N ASP A 49 6.32 -1.95 5.91
CA ASP A 49 6.87 -1.55 7.21
C ASP A 49 7.12 -0.03 7.26
N PRO A 50 6.43 0.72 8.14
CA PRO A 50 6.62 2.17 8.24
C PRO A 50 7.97 2.59 8.83
N ASN A 51 8.70 1.68 9.48
CA ASN A 51 9.98 1.99 10.13
C ASN A 51 11.17 1.87 9.18
N GLN A 52 10.94 1.41 7.95
CA GLN A 52 11.98 1.18 6.96
C GLN A 52 11.75 2.06 5.72
N VAL A 53 12.83 2.68 5.24
CA VAL A 53 12.85 3.27 3.91
C VAL A 53 13.26 2.18 2.93
N HIS A 54 12.36 1.83 2.01
CA HIS A 54 12.63 0.81 1.00
C HIS A 54 13.17 1.45 -0.29
N GLU A 55 14.16 0.79 -0.90
CA GLU A 55 14.74 1.21 -2.18
C GLU A 55 14.27 0.31 -3.33
N ALA A 56 13.87 0.91 -4.44
CA ALA A 56 13.43 0.19 -5.64
C ALA A 56 14.20 0.65 -6.88
N HIS A 57 14.97 -0.26 -7.49
CA HIS A 57 15.68 -0.01 -8.74
C HIS A 57 14.80 -0.32 -9.95
N VAL A 58 14.07 0.69 -10.43
CA VAL A 58 13.21 0.56 -11.62
C VAL A 58 13.96 0.95 -12.91
N PRO A 59 13.67 0.31 -14.06
CA PRO A 59 14.33 0.66 -15.31
C PRO A 59 13.86 2.03 -15.81
N LYS A 60 14.79 2.85 -16.32
CA LYS A 60 14.49 4.19 -16.86
C LYS A 60 13.41 4.18 -17.96
N SER A 61 13.22 3.06 -18.64
CA SER A 61 12.16 2.88 -19.65
C SER A 61 10.75 3.04 -19.09
N ILE A 62 10.53 2.89 -17.77
CA ILE A 62 9.23 3.09 -17.14
C ILE A 62 8.70 4.52 -17.36
N LEU A 63 9.60 5.51 -17.42
CA LEU A 63 9.27 6.92 -17.67
C LEU A 63 8.77 7.17 -19.10
N LYS A 64 8.91 6.19 -20.00
CA LYS A 64 8.41 6.25 -21.38
C LYS A 64 7.03 5.60 -21.55
N CYS A 65 6.55 4.87 -20.54
CA CYS A 65 5.22 4.28 -20.59
C CYS A 65 4.16 5.38 -20.46
N ARG A 66 3.12 5.32 -21.29
CA ARG A 66 1.95 6.21 -21.15
C ARG A 66 1.19 5.93 -19.85
N THR A 67 1.12 4.66 -19.47
CA THR A 67 0.47 4.20 -18.24
C THR A 67 1.20 2.97 -17.73
N VAL A 68 1.44 2.93 -16.43
CA VAL A 68 2.03 1.80 -15.71
C VAL A 68 0.94 1.14 -14.88
N SER A 69 0.72 -0.15 -15.06
CA SER A 69 -0.12 -0.93 -14.16
C SER A 69 0.72 -1.39 -12.98
N ARG A 70 0.25 -1.13 -11.76
CA ARG A 70 0.81 -1.67 -10.53
C ARG A 70 -0.13 -2.73 -10.00
N GLU A 71 0.41 -3.88 -9.64
CA GLU A 71 -0.30 -4.89 -8.88
C GLU A 71 0.40 -5.11 -7.55
N ILE A 72 -0.38 -5.10 -6.46
CA ILE A 72 0.10 -5.35 -5.10
C ILE A 72 -0.68 -6.54 -4.58
N ASN A 73 0.02 -7.52 -4.01
CA ASN A 73 -0.61 -8.58 -3.25
C ASN A 73 -0.22 -8.47 -1.79
N PHE A 74 -1.20 -8.62 -0.92
CA PHE A 74 -1.02 -8.49 0.51
C PHE A 74 -1.88 -9.51 1.26
N THR A 75 -1.53 -9.77 2.50
CA THR A 75 -2.38 -10.51 3.44
C THR A 75 -2.68 -9.62 4.63
N SER A 76 -3.85 -9.81 5.25
CA SER A 76 -4.19 -9.16 6.51
C SER A 76 -4.90 -10.15 7.41
N THR A 77 -4.45 -10.24 8.67
CA THR A 77 -5.11 -11.06 9.69
C THR A 77 -6.42 -10.42 10.14
N GLU A 78 -6.42 -9.09 10.23
CA GLU A 78 -7.58 -8.29 10.62
C GLU A 78 -8.45 -7.93 9.41
N LYS A 79 -9.76 -7.84 9.64
CA LYS A 79 -10.67 -7.34 8.60
C LYS A 79 -10.54 -5.83 8.48
N ILE A 80 -10.17 -5.36 7.29
CA ILE A 80 -10.11 -3.93 6.96
C ILE A 80 -11.35 -3.53 6.16
N ASP A 81 -12.23 -2.74 6.77
CA ASP A 81 -13.38 -2.16 6.07
C ASP A 81 -12.94 -0.93 5.28
N LYS A 82 -13.36 -0.82 4.00
CA LYS A 82 -13.01 0.29 3.10
C LYS A 82 -11.49 0.53 3.01
N PHE A 83 -10.73 -0.56 2.81
CA PHE A 83 -9.29 -0.46 2.55
C PHE A 83 -9.02 0.55 1.43
N ARG A 84 -8.03 1.42 1.62
CA ARG A 84 -7.64 2.45 0.66
C ARG A 84 -6.15 2.72 0.76
N LEU A 85 -5.55 3.10 -0.36
CA LEU A 85 -4.15 3.52 -0.45
C LEU A 85 -4.09 4.96 -0.97
N GLU A 86 -3.51 5.85 -0.18
CA GLU A 86 -3.15 7.19 -0.63
C GLU A 86 -1.64 7.22 -0.91
N GLN A 87 -1.24 7.59 -2.12
CA GLN A 87 0.16 7.67 -2.53
C GLN A 87 0.50 9.08 -2.97
N ARG A 88 1.67 9.56 -2.52
CA ARG A 88 2.27 10.82 -2.96
C ARG A 88 3.65 10.55 -3.54
N VAL A 89 3.94 11.14 -4.68
CA VAL A 89 5.25 11.06 -5.35
C VAL A 89 5.96 12.39 -5.17
N PHE A 90 7.17 12.34 -4.61
CA PHE A 90 7.99 13.50 -4.33
C PHE A 90 9.21 13.55 -5.26
N LEU A 91 9.51 14.74 -5.79
CA LEU A 91 10.78 15.05 -6.44
C LEU A 91 11.41 16.24 -5.73
N LYS A 92 12.55 16.03 -5.05
CA LYS A 92 13.23 17.06 -4.26
C LYS A 92 12.25 17.80 -3.33
N GLU A 93 11.55 17.04 -2.49
CA GLU A 93 10.56 17.52 -1.50
C GLU A 93 9.25 18.10 -2.08
N ASN A 94 9.16 18.29 -3.39
CA ASN A 94 7.93 18.78 -4.03
C ASN A 94 7.05 17.60 -4.43
N ILE A 95 5.76 17.66 -4.08
CA ILE A 95 4.78 16.69 -4.56
C ILE A 95 4.55 16.93 -6.05
N ILE A 96 4.86 15.93 -6.88
CA ILE A 96 4.61 15.97 -8.33
C ILE A 96 3.36 15.18 -8.72
N GLU A 97 2.92 14.27 -7.84
CA GLU A 97 1.72 13.46 -8.07
C GLU A 97 1.10 13.01 -6.74
N GLY A 98 -0.22 13.01 -6.67
CA GLY A 98 -0.99 12.43 -5.56
C GLY A 98 -2.16 11.61 -6.10
N ARG A 99 -2.36 10.40 -5.57
CA ARG A 99 -3.45 9.50 -5.97
C ARG A 99 -4.04 8.77 -4.78
N GLU A 100 -5.34 8.51 -4.86
CA GLU A 100 -6.06 7.61 -3.96
C GLU A 100 -6.53 6.39 -4.76
N PHE A 101 -6.35 5.20 -4.18
CA PHE A 101 -6.78 3.93 -4.75
C PHE A 101 -7.68 3.20 -3.77
N GLN A 102 -8.87 2.83 -4.24
CA GLN A 102 -9.79 1.98 -3.51
C GLN A 102 -10.06 0.71 -4.31
N PRO A 103 -9.73 -0.49 -3.79
CA PRO A 103 -10.14 -1.73 -4.40
C PRO A 103 -11.65 -1.85 -4.45
N HIS A 104 -12.14 -2.37 -5.58
CA HIS A 104 -13.57 -2.64 -5.79
C HIS A 104 -13.95 -4.06 -5.34
N SER A 105 -12.98 -4.94 -5.05
CA SER A 105 -13.18 -6.33 -4.62
C SER A 105 -12.55 -6.59 -3.25
N ARG A 106 -13.01 -7.63 -2.54
CA ARG A 106 -12.42 -8.13 -1.29
C ARG A 106 -11.13 -8.93 -1.51
N GLU A 107 -10.50 -8.79 -2.67
CA GLU A 107 -9.35 -9.59 -3.03
C GLU A 107 -8.10 -9.05 -2.33
N THR A 108 -7.21 -9.96 -1.98
CA THR A 108 -5.86 -9.70 -1.48
C THR A 108 -4.93 -9.07 -2.52
N THR A 109 -5.46 -8.65 -3.67
CA THR A 109 -4.71 -8.08 -4.79
C THR A 109 -5.33 -6.75 -5.21
N LEU A 110 -4.50 -5.71 -5.23
CA LEU A 110 -4.86 -4.38 -5.69
C LEU A 110 -4.21 -4.15 -7.05
N SER A 111 -5.01 -3.88 -8.08
CA SER A 111 -4.50 -3.42 -9.37
C SER A 111 -4.81 -1.95 -9.56
N CYS A 112 -3.79 -1.16 -9.86
CA CYS A 112 -3.84 0.28 -9.99
C CYS A 112 -3.20 0.71 -11.32
N ARG A 113 -3.69 1.79 -11.92
CA ARG A 113 -3.07 2.42 -13.10
C ARG A 113 -2.43 3.75 -12.69
N ILE A 114 -1.14 3.88 -12.98
CA ILE A 114 -0.27 5.02 -12.72
C ILE A 114 0.00 5.71 -14.05
#